data_AF-A0A6A2FWD5-F1
#
_entry.id   AF-A0A6A2FWD5-F1
#
_cell.length_a   1.000
_cell.length_b   1.000
_cell.length_c   1.000
_cell.angle_alpha   90.00
_cell.angle_beta   90.00
_cell.angle_gamma   90.00
#
_symmetry.space_group_name_H-M   'P 1'
#
loop_
_entity.id
_entity.type
_entity.pdbx_description
1 polymer ?
#
loop_
_entity_poly.entity_id
_entity_poly.type
_entity_poly.pdbx_seq_one_letter_code
_entity_poly.pdbx_strand_id
1 'polypeptide(L)' 'MEKKEAIKLCLCRICPTYIECKEEIAFCLSTTGKSKCIKEEKGCLCPGCQVHEIMGFKNVYYCIRGNEKDQLAKK' A
#
# COMPACT_ATOMS: atom_id res chain seq x y z
N MET A 1 -13.27 3.01 2.75
CA MET A 1 -12.56 4.27 2.43
C MET A 1 -12.49 4.44 0.92
N GLU A 2 -12.71 5.65 0.40
CA GLU A 2 -12.54 5.95 -1.02
C GLU A 2 -11.07 6.14 -1.41
N LYS A 3 -10.72 5.82 -2.66
CA LYS A 3 -9.35 5.91 -3.19
C LYS A 3 -8.74 7.31 -3.04
N LYS A 4 -9.51 8.34 -3.36
CA LYS A 4 -9.05 9.74 -3.31
C LYS A 4 -8.66 10.18 -1.90
N GLU A 5 -9.39 9.71 -0.88
CA GLU A 5 -9.08 10.02 0.51
C GLU A 5 -7.87 9.23 1.00
N ALA A 6 -7.79 7.94 0.66
CA ALA A 6 -6.64 7.12 1.02
C ALA A 6 -5.34 7.64 0.40
N ILE A 7 -5.37 8.20 -0.81
CA ILE A 7 -4.21 8.84 -1.43
C ILE A 7 -3.74 10.05 -0.61
N LYS A 8 -4.67 10.85 -0.05
CA LYS A 8 -4.32 12.01 0.78
C LYS A 8 -3.70 11.60 2.12
N LEU A 9 -4.14 10.50 2.70
CA LEU A 9 -3.63 10.00 3.99
C LEU A 9 -2.46 9.01 3.84
N CYS A 10 -2.15 8.51 2.62
CA CYS A 10 -1.06 7.55 2.47
C CYS A 10 0.30 8.21 2.58
N LEU A 11 1.15 7.65 3.45
CA LEU A 11 2.59 7.96 3.55
C LEU A 11 3.44 7.31 2.45
N CYS A 12 2.80 6.72 1.44
CA CYS A 12 3.45 6.00 0.37
C CYS A 12 4.53 6.84 -0.32
N ARG A 13 4.31 8.15 -0.54
CA ARG A 13 5.26 9.04 -1.24
C ARG A 13 6.60 9.21 -0.53
N ILE A 14 6.64 9.02 0.79
CA ILE A 14 7.85 9.15 1.61
C ILE A 14 8.40 7.79 2.05
N CYS A 15 7.76 6.70 1.61
CA CYS A 15 8.16 5.34 1.95
C CYS A 15 9.44 4.96 1.19
N PRO A 16 10.46 4.38 1.84
CA PRO A 16 11.72 4.03 1.17
C PRO A 16 11.57 2.94 0.11
N THR A 17 10.51 2.12 0.20
CA THR A 17 10.14 1.15 -0.85
C THR A 17 9.46 1.80 -2.04
N TYR A 18 8.83 2.97 -1.88
CA TYR A 18 8.12 3.61 -2.97
C TYR A 18 9.09 4.18 -4.00
N ILE A 19 8.75 3.98 -5.27
CA ILE A 19 9.47 4.55 -6.41
C ILE A 19 8.44 5.38 -7.18
N GLU A 20 8.83 6.62 -7.52
CA GLU A 20 8.00 7.47 -8.36
C GLU A 20 7.91 6.85 -9.77
N CYS A 21 6.81 6.16 -10.05
CA CYS A 21 6.59 5.48 -11.33
C CYS A 21 5.31 5.92 -12.06
N LYS A 22 4.87 7.17 -11.86
CA LYS A 22 3.59 7.70 -12.39
C LYS A 22 2.34 6.84 -12.07
N GLU A 23 2.46 5.90 -11.13
CA GLU A 23 1.38 5.08 -10.62
C GLU A 23 0.71 5.77 -9.42
N GLU A 24 -0.59 5.55 -9.25
CA GLU A 24 -1.31 6.02 -8.07
C GLU A 24 -0.91 5.24 -6.81
N ILE A 25 -0.88 5.95 -5.69
CA ILE A 25 -0.57 5.36 -4.37
C ILE A 25 -1.83 4.78 -3.71
N ALA A 26 -1.71 4.38 -2.44
CA ALA A 26 -2.75 3.65 -1.71
C ALA A 26 -2.99 2.24 -2.27
N PHE A 27 -1.89 1.51 -2.51
CA PHE A 27 -1.87 0.10 -2.94
C PHE A 27 -2.54 -0.86 -1.93
N CYS A 28 -2.73 -0.43 -0.68
CA CYS A 28 -3.50 -1.18 0.33
C CYS A 28 -4.97 -1.34 -0.05
N LEU A 29 -5.51 -0.43 -0.87
CA LEU A 29 -6.86 -0.55 -1.39
C LEU A 29 -6.90 -1.53 -2.56
N SER A 30 -7.89 -2.43 -2.53
CA SER A 30 -8.13 -3.38 -3.63
C SER A 30 -8.40 -2.71 -4.99
N THR A 31 -8.81 -1.43 -5.00
CA THR A 31 -9.06 -0.66 -6.23
C THR A 31 -7.78 -0.15 -6.90
N THR A 32 -6.68 -0.01 -6.16
CA THR A 32 -5.37 0.40 -6.72
C THR A 32 -4.55 -0.81 -7.15
N GLY A 33 -4.59 -1.90 -6.38
CA GLY A 33 -3.79 -3.09 -6.63
C GLY A 33 -2.32 -2.91 -6.25
N LYS A 34 -1.44 -3.74 -6.79
CA LYS A 34 0.03 -3.68 -6.58
C LYS A 34 0.70 -2.82 -7.64
N SER A 35 1.84 -2.20 -7.30
CA SER A 35 2.70 -1.48 -8.23
C SER A 35 3.36 -2.46 -9.21
N LYS A 36 3.55 -2.01 -10.45
CA LYS A 36 4.32 -2.75 -11.46
C LYS A 36 5.81 -2.40 -11.44
N CYS A 37 6.16 -1.24 -10.88
CA CYS A 37 7.53 -0.73 -10.88
C CYS A 37 8.29 -1.10 -9.62
N ILE A 38 7.61 -1.16 -8.48
CA ILE A 38 8.25 -1.51 -7.21
C ILE A 38 8.45 -3.03 -7.16
N LYS A 39 9.72 -3.45 -7.14
CA LYS A 39 10.12 -4.86 -7.13
C LYS A 39 10.92 -5.28 -5.90
N GLU A 40 11.43 -4.31 -5.14
CA GLU A 40 12.30 -4.55 -3.99
C GLU A 40 11.73 -3.93 -2.72
N GLU A 41 11.79 -4.70 -1.62
CA GLU A 41 11.35 -4.27 -0.29
C GLU A 41 12.50 -3.56 0.43
N LYS A 42 12.54 -2.23 0.39
CA LYS A 42 13.56 -1.43 1.09
C LYS A 42 13.14 -1.01 2.50
N GLY A 43 11.84 -1.04 2.78
CA GLY A 43 11.19 -0.67 4.05
C GLY A 43 9.78 -0.11 3.85
N CYS A 44 8.79 -0.49 4.69
CA CYS A 44 7.40 -0.02 4.62
C CYS A 44 7.08 0.91 5.79
N LEU A 45 6.49 2.07 5.51
CA LEU A 45 5.85 2.93 6.52
C LEU A 45 4.36 2.62 6.73
N CYS A 46 3.93 1.50 6.15
CA CYS A 46 2.55 1.03 6.15
C CYS A 46 1.96 0.82 7.56
N PRO A 47 2.69 0.25 8.55
CA PRO A 47 2.19 0.11 9.91
C PRO A 47 1.83 1.43 10.59
N GLY A 48 2.53 2.53 10.24
CA GLY A 48 2.30 3.87 10.80
C GLY A 48 1.39 4.75 9.93
N CYS A 49 0.79 4.19 8.88
CA CYS A 49 -0.06 4.93 7.96
C CYS A 49 -1.50 4.97 8.50
N GLN A 50 -2.10 6.16 8.54
CA GLN A 50 -3.49 6.32 8.99
C GLN A 50 -4.47 5.45 8.19
N VAL A 51 -4.24 5.26 6.89
CA VAL A 51 -5.09 4.37 6.07
C VAL A 51 -5.07 2.94 6.58
N HIS A 52 -3.89 2.45 6.97
CA HIS A 52 -3.73 1.08 7.48
C HIS A 52 -4.42 0.91 8.83
N GLU A 53 -4.25 1.89 9.73
CA GLU A 53 -4.88 1.91 11.05
C GLU A 53 -6.42 2.00 10.97
N ILE A 54 -6.94 2.97 10.21
CA ILE A 54 -8.40 3.18 10.04
C ILE A 54 -9.07 1.96 9.44
N MET A 55 -8.42 1.31 8.46
CA MET A 55 -8.97 0.13 7.80
C MET A 55 -8.77 -1.16 8.62
N GLY A 56 -8.01 -1.10 9.72
CA GLY A 56 -7.70 -2.27 10.56
C GLY A 56 -6.93 -3.36 9.81
N PHE A 57 -6.12 -2.96 8.84
CA PHE A 57 -5.34 -3.91 8.08
C PHE A 57 -4.21 -4.51 8.95
N LYS A 58 -3.77 -5.72 8.62
CA LYS A 58 -2.76 -6.49 9.36
C LYS A 58 -1.48 -6.70 8.57
N ASN A 59 -1.59 -6.81 7.25
CA ASN A 59 -0.43 -7.02 6.38
C ASN A 59 0.25 -5.71 6.00
N VAL A 60 1.40 -5.79 5.33
CA VAL A 60 2.15 -4.63 4.84
C VAL A 60 2.65 -4.90 3.43
N TYR A 61 3.45 -4.00 2.86
CA TYR A 61 4.02 -4.15 1.52
C TYR A 61 2.98 -4.37 0.43
N TYR A 62 1.82 -3.71 0.53
CA TYR A 62 0.73 -3.89 -0.44
C TYR A 62 1.11 -3.50 -1.87
N CYS A 63 2.06 -2.57 -2.01
CA CYS A 63 2.63 -2.18 -3.29
C CYS A 63 3.32 -3.33 -4.03
N ILE A 64 3.79 -4.37 -3.34
CA ILE A 64 4.52 -5.50 -3.94
C ILE A 64 3.73 -6.80 -3.77
N ARG A 65 3.30 -7.09 -2.53
CA ARG A 65 2.67 -8.36 -2.15
C ARG A 65 1.18 -8.43 -2.49
N GLY A 66 0.57 -7.32 -2.88
CA GLY A 66 -0.88 -7.23 -3.13
C GLY A 66 -1.65 -6.76 -1.91
N ASN A 67 -2.96 -6.55 -2.07
CA ASN A 67 -3.80 -6.01 -1.01
C ASN A 67 -3.98 -7.02 0.15
N GLU A 68 -4.68 -6.61 1.20
CA GLU A 68 -4.96 -7.47 2.36
C GLU A 68 -5.54 -8.85 1.99
N LYS A 69 -6.49 -8.90 1.05
CA LYS A 69 -7.11 -10.14 0.61
C LYS A 69 -6.16 -11.03 -0.17
N ASP A 70 -5.34 -10.43 -1.05
CA ASP A 70 -4.31 -11.16 -1.82
C ASP A 70 -3.30 -11.84 -0.90
N GLN A 71 -2.97 -11.19 0.22
CA GLN A 71 -2.03 -11.72 1.21
C GLN A 71 -2.68 -12.73 2.17
N LEU A 72 -3.97 -12.56 2.49
CA LEU A 72 -4.73 -13.49 3.33
C LEU A 72 -5.02 -14.82 2.62
N ALA A 73 -5.23 -14.81 1.31
CA ALA A 73 -5.57 -16.00 0.52
C ALA A 73 -4.40 -16.99 0.32
N LYS A 74 -3.21 -16.69 0.85
CA LYS A 74 -2.03 -17.56 0.77
C LYS A 74 -1.81 -18.44 2.01
N LYS A 75 -2.82 -18.59 2.87
CA LYS A 75 -2.72 -19.39 4.10
C LYS A 75 -3.32 -20.78 3.96
#